data_AF-A0A1Y1LLL8-F1
#
_entry.id   AF-A0A1Y1LLL8-F1
#
_cell.length_a   1.000
_cell.length_b   1.000
_cell.length_c   1.000
_cell.angle_alpha   90.00
_cell.angle_beta   90.00
_cell.angle_gamma   90.00
#
_symmetry.space_group_name_H-M   'P 1'
#
loop_
_entity.id
_entity.type
_entity.pdbx_description
1 polymer ?
#
loop_
_entity_poly.entity_id
_entity_poly.type
_entity_poly.pdbx_seq_one_letter_code
_entity_poly.pdbx_strand_id
1 'polypeptide(L)'
;MWMCYAAENWTKAVDAHTAVERLVQELSALVEDAEHEAVYGLGRFCTEEECNDLVKKYSRGIKLCNLFLNGKYCLTCLRRQLCKAGFEGAAEDLKHWDNSDSSDEENEAENEGEEEDNEEQEEC
;
A
#
# COMPACT_ATOMS: atom_id res chain seq x y z
N MET A 1 4.83 18.02 -12.50
CA MET A 1 4.20 16.72 -12.22
C MET A 1 5.17 15.84 -11.47
N TRP A 2 5.26 16.07 -10.17
CA TRP A 2 6.06 15.37 -9.18
C TRP A 2 5.76 13.87 -9.15
N MET A 3 4.51 13.49 -9.41
CA MET A 3 4.11 12.11 -9.58
C MET A 3 4.99 11.35 -10.58
N CYS A 4 5.30 11.95 -11.74
CA CYS A 4 6.11 11.31 -12.77
C CYS A 4 7.56 11.07 -12.35
N TYR A 5 8.10 11.90 -11.46
CA TYR A 5 9.48 11.77 -10.96
C TYR A 5 9.56 10.84 -9.75
N ALA A 6 8.53 10.85 -8.89
CA ALA A 6 8.52 10.05 -7.68
C ALA A 6 8.21 8.57 -7.95
N ALA A 7 7.43 8.27 -9.00
CA ALA A 7 6.92 6.93 -9.30
C ALA A 7 8.01 5.84 -9.42
N GLU A 8 9.19 6.20 -9.91
CA GLU A 8 10.31 5.26 -10.08
C GLU A 8 10.86 4.75 -8.74
N ASN A 9 10.65 5.50 -7.66
CA ASN A 9 11.20 5.24 -6.33
C ASN A 9 10.14 4.82 -5.30
N TRP A 10 8.90 4.59 -5.73
CA TRP A 10 7.84 4.18 -4.83
C TRP A 10 8.04 2.77 -4.29
N THR A 11 7.54 2.56 -3.08
CA THR A 11 7.53 1.25 -2.44
C THR A 11 6.78 0.25 -3.33
N LYS A 12 7.38 -0.92 -3.55
CA LYS A 12 6.72 -2.01 -4.26
C LYS A 12 5.70 -2.64 -3.33
N ALA A 13 4.46 -2.77 -3.80
CA ALA A 13 3.41 -3.46 -3.06
C ALA A 13 3.67 -4.97 -3.08
N VAL A 14 3.97 -5.53 -1.92
CA VAL A 14 4.18 -6.99 -1.71
C VAL A 14 3.14 -7.59 -0.76
N ASP A 15 2.46 -6.75 0.01
CA ASP A 15 1.39 -7.09 0.94
C ASP A 15 0.43 -5.89 1.08
N ALA A 16 -0.64 -6.08 1.86
CA ALA A 16 -1.61 -5.01 2.13
C ALA A 16 -0.96 -3.76 2.75
N HIS A 17 0.06 -3.92 3.59
CA HIS A 17 0.72 -2.83 4.29
C HIS A 17 1.48 -1.93 3.31
N THR A 18 2.40 -2.52 2.55
CA THR A 18 3.21 -1.87 1.52
C THR A 18 2.36 -1.34 0.36
N ALA A 19 1.22 -1.97 0.05
CA ALA A 19 0.25 -1.43 -0.90
C ALA A 19 -0.35 -0.10 -0.40
N VAL A 20 -0.71 -0.03 0.88
CA VAL A 20 -1.24 1.22 1.48
C VAL A 20 -0.14 2.27 1.64
N GLU A 21 1.10 1.89 1.96
CA GLU A 21 2.24 2.83 1.97
C GLU A 21 2.47 3.45 0.60
N ARG A 22 2.42 2.64 -0.47
CA ARG A 22 2.52 3.13 -1.84
C ARG A 22 1.39 4.09 -2.17
N LEU A 23 0.15 3.78 -1.79
CA LEU A 23 -0.99 4.68 -1.99
C LEU A 23 -0.80 6.03 -1.27
N VAL A 24 -0.18 6.03 -0.08
CA VAL A 24 0.19 7.28 0.61
C VAL A 24 1.19 8.09 -0.22
N GLN A 25 2.21 7.46 -0.81
CA GLN A 25 3.19 8.13 -1.67
C GLN A 25 2.54 8.72 -2.92
N GLU A 26 1.65 7.96 -3.57
CA GLU A 26 0.87 8.40 -4.72
C GLU A 26 0.02 9.64 -4.40
N LEU A 27 -0.76 9.57 -3.32
CA LEU A 27 -1.60 10.69 -2.88
C LEU A 27 -0.78 11.91 -2.47
N SER A 28 0.40 11.71 -1.86
CA SER A 28 1.29 12.81 -1.46
C SER A 28 1.85 13.53 -2.68
N ALA A 29 2.29 12.79 -3.70
CA ALA A 29 2.76 13.39 -4.95
C ALA A 29 1.64 14.17 -5.66
N LEU A 30 0.39 13.68 -5.60
CA LEU A 30 -0.78 14.39 -6.13
C LEU A 30 -1.13 15.67 -5.34
N VAL A 31 -0.91 15.68 -4.02
CA VAL A 31 -1.01 16.91 -3.22
C VAL A 31 0.01 17.92 -3.70
N GLU A 32 1.29 17.52 -3.81
CA GLU A 32 2.36 18.42 -4.25
C GLU A 32 2.10 18.97 -5.67
N ASP A 33 1.58 18.15 -6.57
CA ASP A 33 1.20 18.59 -7.91
C ASP A 33 0.05 19.59 -7.91
N ALA A 34 -0.98 19.37 -7.09
CA ALA A 34 -2.10 20.30 -6.97
C ALA A 34 -1.70 21.62 -6.29
N GLU A 35 -0.86 21.58 -5.25
CA GLU A 35 -0.31 22.78 -4.60
C GLU A 35 0.57 23.59 -5.57
N HIS A 36 1.42 22.91 -6.35
CA HIS A 36 2.25 23.55 -7.35
C HIS A 36 1.41 24.20 -8.46
N GLU A 37 0.37 23.51 -8.97
CA GLU A 37 -0.53 24.06 -9.99
C GLU A 37 -1.33 25.25 -9.46
N ALA A 38 -1.78 25.22 -8.21
CA ALA A 38 -2.49 26.34 -7.59
C ALA A 38 -1.66 27.64 -7.58
N VAL A 39 -0.34 27.52 -7.35
CA VAL A 39 0.57 28.67 -7.25
C VAL A 39 1.12 29.09 -8.63
N TYR A 40 1.49 28.12 -9.46
CA TYR A 40 2.28 28.37 -10.68
C TYR A 40 1.53 28.07 -11.99
N GLY A 41 0.36 27.43 -11.94
CA GLY A 41 -0.40 26.97 -13.12
C GLY A 41 -1.13 28.05 -13.91
N LEU A 42 -1.19 29.28 -13.37
CA LEU A 42 -1.87 30.44 -13.98
C LEU A 42 -3.35 30.18 -14.34
N GLY A 43 -3.98 29.18 -13.72
CA GLY A 43 -5.38 28.82 -13.96
C GLY A 43 -5.66 28.18 -15.32
N ARG A 44 -4.64 27.65 -16.02
CA ARG A 44 -4.79 27.19 -17.41
C ARG A 44 -5.54 25.86 -17.53
N PHE A 45 -5.34 24.95 -16.58
CA PHE A 45 -5.92 23.60 -16.60
C PHE A 45 -6.87 23.35 -15.43
N CYS A 46 -6.56 23.90 -14.26
CA CYS A 46 -7.41 23.92 -13.08
C CYS A 46 -7.33 25.31 -12.45
N THR A 47 -8.45 25.77 -11.90
CA THR A 47 -8.49 26.98 -11.08
C THR A 47 -7.80 26.74 -9.72
N GLU A 48 -7.41 27.82 -9.04
CA GLU A 48 -6.85 27.74 -7.69
C GLU A 48 -7.83 27.06 -6.70
N GLU A 49 -9.13 27.33 -6.82
CA GLU A 49 -10.17 26.71 -6.00
C GLU A 49 -10.26 25.20 -6.24
N GLU A 50 -10.27 24.75 -7.50
CA GLU A 50 -10.26 23.33 -7.85
C GLU A 50 -8.99 22.62 -7.34
N CYS A 51 -7.82 23.27 -7.46
CA CYS A 51 -6.57 22.73 -6.93
C CYS A 51 -6.63 22.58 -5.41
N ASN A 52 -7.15 23.58 -4.70
CA ASN A 52 -7.34 23.50 -3.24
C ASN A 52 -8.30 22.38 -2.82
N ASP A 53 -9.34 22.12 -3.61
CA ASP A 53 -10.26 21.01 -3.34
C ASP A 53 -9.62 19.64 -3.62
N LEU A 54 -8.77 19.54 -4.64
CA LEU A 54 -7.93 18.36 -4.87
C LEU A 54 -6.97 18.11 -3.70
N VAL A 55 -6.28 19.14 -3.21
CA VAL A 55 -5.40 19.04 -2.03
C VAL A 55 -6.15 18.51 -0.82
N LYS A 56 -7.35 19.05 -0.53
CA LYS A 56 -8.20 18.56 0.57
C LYS A 56 -8.60 17.10 0.36
N LYS A 57 -8.98 16.72 -0.86
CA LYS A 57 -9.39 15.35 -1.21
C LYS A 57 -8.24 14.37 -0.97
N TYR A 58 -7.07 14.62 -1.55
CA TYR A 58 -5.91 13.73 -1.43
C TYR A 58 -5.37 13.68 0.01
N SER A 59 -5.32 14.82 0.69
CA SER A 59 -4.97 14.88 2.13
C SER A 59 -5.92 14.04 3.00
N ARG A 60 -7.22 14.00 2.65
CA ARG A 60 -8.18 13.12 3.33
C ARG A 60 -7.88 11.65 3.06
N GLY A 61 -7.55 11.28 1.81
CA GLY A 61 -7.11 9.94 1.46
C GLY A 61 -5.88 9.49 2.27
N ILE A 62 -4.86 10.35 2.37
CA ILE A 62 -3.65 10.10 3.16
C ILE A 62 -3.99 9.83 4.63
N LYS A 63 -4.86 10.65 5.23
CA LYS A 63 -5.32 10.46 6.62
C LYS A 63 -5.97 9.09 6.82
N LEU A 64 -6.81 8.65 5.88
CA LEU A 64 -7.45 7.33 5.96
C LEU A 64 -6.43 6.20 5.87
N CYS A 65 -5.47 6.29 4.95
CA CYS A 65 -4.39 5.32 4.81
C CYS A 65 -3.54 5.23 6.09
N ASN A 66 -3.18 6.38 6.67
CA ASN A 66 -2.44 6.43 7.93
C ASN A 66 -3.22 5.81 9.10
N LEU A 67 -4.56 5.85 9.11
CA LEU A 67 -5.33 5.14 10.14
C LEU A 67 -5.17 3.62 10.03
N PHE A 68 -5.06 3.08 8.82
CA PHE A 68 -4.74 1.66 8.62
C PHE A 68 -3.29 1.35 9.03
N LEU A 69 -2.31 2.11 8.56
CA LEU A 69 -0.88 1.90 8.87
C LEU A 69 -0.59 1.99 10.38
N ASN A 70 -1.35 2.80 11.12
CA ASN A 70 -1.25 2.90 12.58
C ASN A 70 -2.11 1.87 13.34
N GLY A 71 -2.65 0.84 12.65
CA GLY A 71 -3.46 -0.21 13.24
C GLY A 71 -4.82 0.24 13.79
N LYS A 72 -5.32 1.42 13.40
CA LYS A 72 -6.64 1.91 13.81
C LYS A 72 -7.76 1.34 12.95
N TYR A 73 -7.48 1.00 11.70
CA TYR A 73 -8.41 0.35 10.76
C TYR A 73 -7.88 -0.99 10.28
N CYS A 74 -8.78 -1.96 10.08
CA CYS A 74 -8.52 -3.11 9.22
C CYS A 74 -8.66 -2.72 7.73
N LEU A 75 -8.16 -3.56 6.83
CA LEU A 75 -8.17 -3.31 5.38
C LEU A 75 -9.59 -3.07 4.83
N THR A 76 -10.56 -3.86 5.27
CA THR A 76 -11.97 -3.69 4.88
C THR A 76 -12.54 -2.33 5.34
N CYS A 77 -12.17 -1.87 6.54
CA CYS A 77 -12.56 -0.55 7.05
C CYS A 77 -11.96 0.57 6.19
N LEU A 78 -10.67 0.47 5.84
CA LEU A 78 -10.00 1.42 4.96
C LEU A 78 -10.70 1.53 3.61
N ARG A 79 -10.91 0.40 2.93
CA ARG A 79 -11.55 0.35 1.60
C ARG A 79 -12.93 1.01 1.60
N ARG A 80 -13.76 0.71 2.59
CA ARG A 80 -15.08 1.35 2.74
C ARG A 80 -14.97 2.88 2.90
N GLN A 81 -13.99 3.36 3.66
CA GLN A 81 -13.79 4.80 3.85
C GLN A 81 -13.22 5.48 2.60
N LEU A 82 -12.36 4.80 1.85
CA LEU A 82 -11.85 5.27 0.56
C LEU A 82 -12.99 5.43 -0.47
N CYS A 83 -13.89 4.45 -0.59
CA CYS A 83 -15.10 4.60 -1.43
C CYS A 83 -15.92 5.83 -1.02
N LYS A 84 -16.17 6.03 0.28
CA LYS A 84 -16.91 7.20 0.78
C LYS A 84 -16.21 8.54 0.51
N ALA A 85 -14.90 8.51 0.29
CA ALA A 85 -14.09 9.69 -0.01
C ALA A 85 -13.86 9.88 -1.53
N GLY A 86 -14.47 9.04 -2.38
CA GLY A 86 -14.34 9.13 -3.85
C GLY A 86 -13.01 8.60 -4.38
N PHE A 87 -12.50 7.53 -3.76
CA PHE A 87 -11.30 6.77 -4.16
C PHE A 87 -11.66 5.31 -4.49
N GLU A 88 -12.69 5.12 -5.32
CA GLU A 88 -13.20 3.80 -5.69
C GLU A 88 -12.14 2.93 -6.40
N GLY A 89 -11.32 3.53 -7.26
CA GLY A 89 -10.21 2.83 -7.93
C GLY A 89 -9.22 2.24 -6.93
N ALA A 90 -8.67 3.08 -6.05
CA ALA A 90 -7.75 2.64 -5.00
C ALA A 90 -8.38 1.61 -4.05
N ALA A 91 -9.68 1.72 -3.76
CA ALA A 91 -10.39 0.75 -2.93
C ALA A 91 -10.56 -0.61 -3.62
N GLU A 92 -10.71 -0.64 -4.95
CA GLU A 92 -10.75 -1.88 -5.72
C GLU A 92 -9.35 -2.48 -5.85
N ASP A 93 -8.31 -1.68 -6.08
CA ASP A 93 -6.92 -2.16 -6.13
C ASP A 93 -6.52 -2.85 -4.82
N LEU A 94 -6.96 -2.29 -3.69
CA LEU A 94 -6.70 -2.86 -2.36
C LEU A 94 -7.46 -4.17 -2.07
N LYS A 95 -8.50 -4.49 -2.84
CA LYS A 95 -9.31 -5.72 -2.65
C LYS A 95 -8.51 -6.99 -2.91
N HIS A 96 -7.54 -6.92 -3.81
CA HIS A 96 -6.69 -8.08 -4.14
C HIS A 96 -5.86 -8.58 -2.95
N TRP A 97 -5.70 -7.75 -1.91
CA TRP A 97 -4.98 -8.06 -0.69
C TRP A 97 -5.88 -8.59 0.45
N ASP A 98 -7.20 -8.70 0.26
CA ASP A 98 -8.12 -9.25 1.26
C ASP A 98 -7.81 -10.73 1.60
N ASN A 99 -7.19 -11.47 0.68
CA ASN A 99 -6.94 -12.91 0.80
C ASN A 99 -5.51 -13.27 1.26
N SER A 100 -4.60 -12.31 1.46
CA SER A 100 -3.24 -12.64 1.91
C SER A 100 -3.11 -12.83 3.41
N ASP A 101 -4.19 -12.60 4.17
CA ASP A 101 -4.24 -12.77 5.63
C ASP A 101 -4.89 -14.10 6.07
N SER A 102 -5.26 -14.99 5.14
CA SER A 102 -5.76 -16.34 5.48
C SER A 102 -4.93 -17.45 4.82
N SER A 103 -3.78 -17.74 5.39
CA SER A 103 -3.23 -19.10 5.38
C SER A 103 -2.73 -19.39 6.78
N ASP A 104 -3.52 -20.21 7.45
CA ASP A 104 -3.31 -20.77 8.78
C ASP A 104 -1.94 -21.43 8.94
N GLU A 105 -1.49 -21.40 10.19
CA GLU A 105 -0.50 -22.31 10.75
C GLU A 105 -0.86 -23.77 10.42
N GLU A 106 -0.01 -24.45 9.65
CA GLU A 106 0.13 -25.90 9.77
C GLU A 106 1.49 -26.23 10.39
N ASN A 107 1.41 -26.71 11.63
CA ASN A 107 2.44 -27.39 12.37
C ASN A 107 2.96 -28.60 11.58
N GLU A 108 4.27 -28.68 11.37
CA GLU A 108 4.97 -29.96 11.34
C GLU A 108 6.02 -29.96 12.45
N ALA A 109 5.57 -30.35 13.63
CA ALA A 109 6.41 -30.81 14.73
C ALA A 109 6.18 -32.31 14.90
N GLU A 110 6.94 -33.13 14.19
CA GLU A 110 7.22 -34.55 14.48
C GLU A 110 8.54 -34.90 13.77
N ASN A 111 9.47 -35.68 14.29
CA ASN A 111 9.83 -36.14 15.62
C ASN A 111 11.23 -36.75 15.45
N GLU A 112 12.02 -36.76 16.51
CA GLU A 112 13.36 -37.33 16.56
C GLU A 112 13.35 -38.82 16.19
N GLY A 113 14.35 -39.23 15.42
CA GLY A 113 14.67 -40.62 15.11
C GLY A 113 16.17 -40.79 15.03
N GLU A 114 16.81 -40.93 16.20
CA GLU A 114 18.06 -41.66 16.32
C GLU A 114 17.80 -43.13 15.93
N GLU A 115 18.56 -43.69 14.99
CA GLU A 115 19.42 -44.85 15.26
C GLU A 115 20.20 -45.26 14.00
N GLU A 116 21.40 -45.74 14.28
CA GLU A 116 22.50 -46.12 13.41
C GLU A 116 22.15 -47.27 12.46
N ASP A 117 22.77 -47.31 11.27
CA ASP A 117 23.44 -48.55 10.88
C ASP A 117 24.49 -48.35 9.78
N ASN A 118 25.40 -49.30 9.80
CA ASN A 118 26.80 -49.28 9.40
C ASN A 118 27.02 -49.80 7.96
N GLU A 119 28.28 -49.71 7.50
CA GLU A 119 28.88 -50.40 6.35
C GLU A 119 28.67 -49.81 4.93
N GLU A 120 29.74 -49.24 4.34
CA GLU A 120 30.56 -49.99 3.37
C GLU A 120 31.84 -49.22 2.97
N GLN A 121 32.97 -49.89 3.21
CA GLN A 121 34.23 -49.96 2.46
C GLN A 121 34.55 -48.84 1.44
N GLU A 122 35.65 -48.11 1.69
CA GLU A 122 36.54 -47.67 0.61
C GLU A 122 38.01 -47.89 0.99
N GLU A 123 38.75 -48.37 -0.01
CA GLU A 123 40.07 -48.99 0.03
C GLU A 123 41.21 -48.03 0.45
N CYS A 124 42.05 -48.49 1.38
CA CYS A 124 43.53 -48.52 1.30
C CYS A 124 44.15 -49.10 2.58
#